data_AF-A0A957YN16-F1
#
_entry.id   AF-A0A957YN16-F1
#
_cell.length_a   1.000
_cell.length_b   1.000
_cell.length_c   1.000
_cell.angle_alpha   90.00
_cell.angle_beta   90.00
_cell.angle_gamma   90.00
#
_symmetry.space_group_name_H-M   'P 1'
#
loop_
_entity.id
_entity.type
_entity.pdbx_description
1 polymer ?
#
loop_
_entity_poly.entity_id
_entity_poly.type
_entity_poly.pdbx_seq_one_letter_code
_entity_poly.pdbx_strand_id
1 'polypeptide(L)'
;MAKKKKNKVEEPKSETRKQTRVRLRDQARNRKLMLYVGSAVGVALILVIIGIVSETIIRPRSVLASVEGRPIVTQDFWERTKLRKSELENQLQQYQLFAAQFGEQGQSLFASQIAQLEATLSSPLSLGTQVINQMINDEIVQIKAAERGITVTDDEVDASLREEVAAGQ
;
A
#
# COMPACT_ATOMS: atom_id res chain seq x y z
N MET A 1 44.31 4.51 66.32
CA MET A 1 45.42 4.29 65.36
C MET A 1 45.11 3.02 64.56
N ALA A 2 44.69 3.15 63.30
CA ALA A 2 44.35 2.01 62.44
C ALA A 2 45.25 2.00 61.20
N LYS A 3 46.04 0.93 61.02
CA LYS A 3 46.99 0.77 59.91
C LYS A 3 46.23 0.45 58.61
N LYS A 4 46.36 1.34 57.63
CA LYS A 4 45.84 1.25 56.26
C LYS A 4 46.51 0.09 55.49
N LYS A 5 45.74 -0.93 55.11
CA LYS A 5 46.15 -2.00 54.18
C LYS A 5 46.28 -1.39 52.77
N LYS A 6 47.46 -1.48 52.16
CA LYS A 6 47.71 -1.07 50.77
C LYS A 6 47.16 -2.17 49.84
N ASN A 7 46.18 -1.82 49.00
CA ASN A 7 45.74 -2.68 47.90
C ASN A 7 46.86 -2.73 46.85
N LYS A 8 47.33 -3.94 46.57
CA LYS A 8 48.31 -4.23 45.52
C LYS A 8 47.55 -4.33 44.21
N VAL A 9 47.76 -3.37 43.32
CA VAL A 9 47.24 -3.39 41.94
C VAL A 9 47.98 -4.51 41.22
N GLU A 10 47.27 -5.54 40.76
CA GLU A 10 47.83 -6.58 39.91
C GLU A 10 48.03 -6.01 38.50
N GLU A 11 49.28 -5.83 38.11
CA GLU A 11 49.65 -5.55 36.72
C GLU A 11 49.35 -6.79 35.86
N PRO A 12 48.81 -6.62 34.63
CA PRO A 12 48.47 -7.74 33.78
C PRO A 12 49.75 -8.49 33.39
N LYS A 13 49.80 -9.77 33.77
CA LYS A 13 50.89 -10.71 33.47
C LYS A 13 51.23 -10.63 31.98
N SER A 14 52.44 -10.14 31.66
CA SER A 14 52.92 -9.98 30.28
C SER A 14 52.87 -11.32 29.55
N GLU A 15 52.10 -11.38 28.46
CA GLU A 15 51.85 -12.62 27.73
C GLU A 15 53.12 -13.16 27.06
N THR A 16 53.36 -14.45 27.20
CA THR A 16 54.46 -15.14 26.52
C THR A 16 54.28 -15.02 25.00
N ARG A 17 55.36 -14.72 24.26
CA ARG A 17 55.38 -14.51 22.80
C ARG A 17 54.66 -15.58 21.96
N LYS A 18 54.51 -16.80 22.50
CA LYS A 18 53.74 -17.91 21.91
C LYS A 18 52.22 -17.74 22.08
N GLN A 19 51.75 -17.26 23.22
CA GLN A 19 50.32 -17.05 23.52
C GLN A 19 49.74 -15.86 22.73
N THR A 20 50.52 -14.80 22.56
CA THR A 20 50.16 -13.67 21.68
C THR A 20 50.03 -14.09 20.22
N ARG A 21 50.91 -14.96 19.71
CA ARG A 21 50.81 -15.49 18.33
C ARG A 21 49.58 -16.36 18.09
N VAL A 22 49.17 -17.16 19.07
CA VAL A 22 47.95 -17.99 18.96
C VAL A 22 46.71 -17.10 19.01
N ARG A 23 46.64 -16.14 19.94
CA ARG A 23 45.52 -15.18 20.01
C ARG A 23 45.38 -14.31 18.75
N LEU A 24 46.49 -13.87 18.16
CA LEU A 24 46.47 -13.11 16.89
C LEU A 24 45.92 -13.96 15.73
N ARG A 25 46.18 -15.28 15.71
CA ARG A 25 45.63 -16.20 14.70
C ARG A 25 44.14 -16.45 14.91
N ASP A 26 43.69 -16.57 16.16
CA ASP A 26 42.27 -16.73 16.49
C ASP A 26 41.45 -15.47 16.21
N GLN A 27 42.01 -14.29 16.50
CA GLN A 27 41.39 -13.01 16.13
C GLN A 27 41.28 -12.85 14.60
N ALA A 28 42.29 -13.29 13.83
CA ALA A 28 42.22 -13.26 12.38
C ALA A 28 41.15 -14.22 11.81
N ARG A 29 40.98 -15.41 12.42
CA ARG A 29 39.88 -16.34 12.05
C ARG A 29 38.52 -15.77 12.43
N ASN A 30 38.37 -15.26 13.65
CA ASN A 30 37.10 -14.69 14.12
C ASN A 30 36.71 -13.44 13.34
N ARG A 31 37.67 -12.58 12.96
CA ARG A 31 37.41 -11.41 12.12
C ARG A 31 36.94 -11.80 10.71
N LYS A 32 37.54 -12.83 10.11
CA LYS A 32 37.08 -13.38 8.84
C LYS A 32 35.69 -14.03 8.98
N LEU A 33 35.45 -14.77 10.06
CA LEU A 33 34.15 -15.39 10.34
C LEU A 33 33.05 -14.34 10.50
N MET A 34 33.29 -13.27 11.28
CA MET A 34 32.36 -12.14 11.41
C MET A 34 32.13 -11.43 10.08
N LEU A 35 33.16 -11.25 9.24
CA LEU A 35 33.02 -10.65 7.91
C LEU A 35 32.11 -11.52 7.02
N TYR A 36 32.33 -12.84 6.99
CA TYR A 36 31.53 -13.75 6.20
C TYR A 36 30.09 -13.83 6.70
N VAL A 37 29.88 -13.99 8.01
CA VAL A 37 28.53 -14.01 8.62
C VAL A 37 27.82 -12.67 8.38
N GLY A 38 28.52 -11.54 8.56
CA GLY A 38 27.97 -10.21 8.28
C GLY A 38 27.58 -10.04 6.82
N SER A 39 28.41 -10.51 5.88
CA SER A 39 28.08 -10.49 4.45
C SER A 39 26.89 -11.38 4.11
N ALA A 40 26.79 -12.56 4.73
CA ALA A 40 25.68 -13.48 4.50
C ALA A 40 24.36 -12.89 5.01
N VAL A 41 24.37 -12.27 6.19
CA VAL A 41 23.20 -11.54 6.73
C VAL A 41 22.86 -10.34 5.86
N GLY A 42 23.85 -9.59 5.37
CA GLY A 42 23.63 -8.46 4.47
C GLY A 42 22.98 -8.88 3.14
N VAL A 43 23.46 -9.96 2.52
CA VAL A 43 22.87 -10.51 1.29
C VAL A 43 21.46 -11.03 1.55
N ALA A 44 21.22 -11.71 2.67
CA ALA A 44 19.88 -12.18 3.04
C ALA A 44 18.89 -11.01 3.20
N LEU A 45 19.30 -9.91 3.84
CA LEU A 45 18.47 -8.71 3.95
C LEU A 45 18.16 -8.08 2.59
N ILE A 46 19.15 -8.00 1.69
CA ILE A 46 18.94 -7.49 0.33
C ILE A 46 17.92 -8.36 -0.43
N LEU A 47 18.01 -9.69 -0.31
CA LEU A 47 17.04 -10.59 -0.93
C LEU A 47 15.62 -10.40 -0.38
N VAL A 48 15.46 -10.17 0.93
CA VAL A 48 14.17 -9.86 1.54
C VAL A 48 13.62 -8.53 1.01
N ILE A 49 14.45 -7.49 0.92
CA ILE A 49 14.05 -6.19 0.37
C ILE A 49 13.63 -6.33 -1.10
N ILE A 50 14.36 -7.09 -1.91
CA ILE A 50 14.00 -7.37 -3.31
C ILE A 50 12.68 -8.12 -3.39
N GLY A 51 12.45 -9.10 -2.52
CA GLY A 51 11.18 -9.81 -2.40
C GLY A 51 10.01 -8.84 -2.14
N ILE A 52 10.15 -8.00 -1.12
CA ILE A 52 9.15 -6.99 -0.75
C ILE A 52 8.90 -6.01 -1.91
N VAL A 53 9.96 -5.46 -2.53
CA VAL A 53 9.85 -4.53 -3.66
C VAL A 53 9.19 -5.20 -4.87
N SER A 54 9.54 -6.45 -5.18
CA SER A 54 8.92 -7.15 -6.32
C SER A 54 7.43 -7.43 -6.09
N GLU A 55 7.04 -7.78 -4.87
CA GLU A 55 5.65 -8.03 -4.49
C GLU A 55 4.82 -6.73 -4.42
N THR A 56 5.42 -5.63 -3.95
CA THR A 56 4.70 -4.36 -3.71
C THR A 56 4.79 -3.35 -4.84
N ILE A 57 5.78 -3.44 -5.74
CA ILE A 57 5.97 -2.45 -6.82
C ILE A 57 5.79 -3.09 -8.21
N ILE A 58 6.26 -4.32 -8.42
CA ILE A 58 6.25 -4.93 -9.76
C ILE A 58 4.93 -5.63 -10.05
N ARG A 59 4.38 -6.40 -9.10
CA ARG A 59 3.07 -7.07 -9.27
C ARG A 59 1.87 -6.13 -9.39
N PRO A 60 1.72 -5.05 -8.58
CA PRO A 60 0.58 -4.15 -8.72
C PRO A 60 0.64 -3.25 -9.96
N ARG A 61 1.80 -3.17 -10.62
CA ARG A 61 1.98 -2.43 -11.87
C ARG A 61 1.72 -3.26 -13.14
N SER A 62 1.18 -4.46 -13.01
CA SER A 62 0.81 -5.25 -14.19
C SER A 62 -0.34 -4.57 -14.94
N VAL A 63 -0.21 -4.56 -16.27
CA VAL A 63 -1.21 -4.00 -17.19
C VAL A 63 -2.41 -4.93 -17.23
N LEU A 64 -3.58 -4.42 -16.82
CA LEU A 64 -4.83 -5.17 -16.78
C LEU A 64 -5.56 -5.09 -18.13
N ALA A 65 -5.53 -3.91 -18.76
CA ALA A 65 -6.08 -3.63 -20.08
C ALA A 65 -5.31 -2.47 -20.73
N SER A 66 -5.43 -2.27 -22.04
CA SER A 66 -4.86 -1.11 -22.76
C SER A 66 -5.90 -0.52 -23.70
N VAL A 67 -6.04 0.80 -23.67
CA VAL A 67 -6.97 1.56 -24.53
C VAL A 67 -6.12 2.45 -25.43
N GLU A 68 -6.10 2.18 -26.74
CA GLU A 68 -5.32 2.95 -27.73
C GLU A 68 -3.85 3.19 -27.31
N GLY A 69 -3.23 2.20 -26.66
CA GLY A 69 -1.84 2.26 -26.20
C GLY A 69 -1.64 2.85 -24.79
N ARG A 70 -2.69 3.31 -24.10
CA ARG A 70 -2.62 3.73 -22.70
C ARG A 70 -2.95 2.59 -21.75
N PRO A 71 -2.00 2.17 -20.87
CA PRO A 71 -2.19 1.04 -19.99
C PRO A 71 -3.07 1.39 -18.79
N ILE A 72 -4.08 0.56 -18.54
CA ILE A 72 -4.83 0.54 -17.29
C ILE A 72 -4.11 -0.41 -16.32
N VAL A 73 -3.64 0.15 -15.20
CA VAL A 73 -2.79 -0.56 -14.24
C VAL A 73 -3.64 -1.22 -13.13
N THR A 74 -3.19 -2.39 -12.67
CA THR A 74 -3.88 -3.17 -11.63
C THR A 74 -4.03 -2.39 -10.31
N GLN A 75 -3.04 -1.58 -9.93
CA GLN A 75 -3.11 -0.71 -8.75
C GLN A 75 -4.33 0.23 -8.80
N ASP A 76 -4.47 0.99 -9.87
CA ASP A 76 -5.55 1.97 -10.03
C ASP A 76 -6.92 1.29 -10.01
N PHE A 77 -7.00 0.10 -10.60
CA PHE A 77 -8.19 -0.73 -10.55
C PHE A 77 -8.58 -1.11 -9.12
N TRP A 78 -7.63 -1.55 -8.29
CA TRP A 78 -7.91 -1.90 -6.89
C TRP A 78 -8.32 -0.69 -6.06
N GLU A 79 -7.66 0.44 -6.25
CA GLU A 79 -8.00 1.70 -5.57
C GLU A 79 -9.42 2.15 -5.91
N ARG A 80 -9.76 2.18 -7.21
CA ARG A 80 -11.12 2.53 -7.68
C ARG A 80 -12.15 1.50 -7.24
N THR A 81 -11.82 0.22 -7.22
CA THR A 81 -12.75 -0.83 -6.76
C THR A 81 -13.06 -0.67 -5.28
N LYS A 82 -12.06 -0.36 -4.45
CA LYS A 82 -12.26 -0.11 -3.02
C LYS A 82 -13.14 1.12 -2.79
N LEU A 83 -12.89 2.21 -3.51
CA LEU A 83 -13.71 3.41 -3.45
C LEU A 83 -15.16 3.09 -3.86
N ARG A 84 -15.33 2.45 -5.02
CA ARG A 84 -16.64 2.07 -5.55
C ARG A 84 -17.43 1.18 -4.59
N LYS A 85 -16.75 0.23 -3.96
CA LYS A 85 -17.35 -0.61 -2.92
C LYS A 85 -17.86 0.23 -1.75
N SER A 86 -17.02 1.14 -1.24
CA SER A 86 -17.39 2.01 -0.12
C SER A 86 -18.58 2.91 -0.45
N GLU A 87 -18.65 3.44 -1.68
CA GLU A 87 -19.80 4.22 -2.16
C GLU A 87 -21.09 3.40 -2.13
N LEU A 88 -21.07 2.18 -2.67
CA LEU A 88 -22.22 1.28 -2.71
C LEU A 88 -22.65 0.85 -1.30
N GLU A 89 -21.70 0.61 -0.39
CA GLU A 89 -21.99 0.31 1.01
C GLU A 89 -22.64 1.50 1.71
N ASN A 90 -22.13 2.72 1.51
CA ASN A 90 -22.73 3.94 2.06
C ASN A 90 -24.14 4.15 1.51
N GLN A 91 -24.34 3.92 0.21
CA GLN A 91 -25.64 4.01 -0.43
C GLN A 91 -26.63 2.97 0.13
N LEU A 92 -26.18 1.73 0.32
CA LEU A 92 -26.99 0.68 0.94
C LEU A 92 -27.41 1.06 2.36
N GLN A 93 -26.48 1.55 3.18
CA GLN A 93 -26.77 2.02 4.53
C GLN A 93 -27.80 3.15 4.53
N GLN A 94 -27.66 4.11 3.61
CA GLN A 94 -28.61 5.21 3.48
C GLN A 94 -30.02 4.70 3.14
N TYR A 95 -30.15 3.75 2.21
CA TYR A 95 -31.45 3.14 1.89
C TYR A 95 -32.04 2.34 3.05
N GLN A 96 -31.22 1.62 3.81
CA GLN A 96 -31.68 0.90 4.99
C GLN A 96 -32.21 1.86 6.07
N LEU A 97 -31.53 2.99 6.29
CA LEU A 97 -31.99 4.04 7.21
C LEU A 97 -33.32 4.65 6.76
N PHE A 98 -33.46 4.95 5.46
CA PHE A 98 -34.74 5.43 4.93
C PHE A 98 -35.84 4.37 5.09
N ALA A 99 -35.59 3.11 4.74
CA ALA A 99 -36.55 2.04 4.92
C ALA A 99 -37.00 1.90 6.38
N ALA A 100 -36.07 2.02 7.34
CA ALA A 100 -36.38 1.98 8.77
C ALA A 100 -37.25 3.16 9.22
N GLN A 101 -37.04 4.36 8.66
CA GLN A 101 -37.82 5.55 8.98
C GLN A 101 -39.29 5.44 8.54
N PHE A 102 -39.56 4.76 7.43
CA PHE A 102 -40.91 4.57 6.87
C PHE A 102 -41.58 3.24 7.30
N GLY A 103 -40.95 2.46 8.19
CA GLY A 103 -41.48 1.19 8.69
C GLY A 103 -41.71 0.14 7.61
N GLU A 104 -42.79 -0.64 7.72
CA GLU A 104 -43.10 -1.76 6.81
C GLU A 104 -43.34 -1.32 5.36
N GLN A 105 -43.90 -0.11 5.16
CA GLN A 105 -44.04 0.47 3.81
C GLN A 105 -42.68 0.87 3.22
N GLY A 106 -41.77 1.44 4.02
CA GLY A 106 -40.41 1.75 3.60
C GLY A 106 -39.64 0.55 3.09
N GLN A 107 -39.77 -0.58 3.78
CA GLN A 107 -39.09 -1.83 3.41
C GLN A 107 -39.52 -2.30 2.02
N SER A 108 -40.82 -2.25 1.69
CA SER A 108 -41.28 -2.66 0.36
C SER A 108 -40.91 -1.68 -0.75
N LEU A 109 -40.87 -0.37 -0.46
CA LEU A 109 -40.49 0.67 -1.42
C LEU A 109 -39.03 0.57 -1.85
N PHE A 110 -38.12 0.29 -0.90
CA PHE A 110 -36.67 0.23 -1.18
C PHE A 110 -36.13 -1.19 -1.37
N ALA A 111 -36.97 -2.23 -1.22
CA ALA A 111 -36.56 -3.63 -1.33
C ALA A 111 -35.81 -3.94 -2.63
N SER A 112 -36.31 -3.43 -3.77
CA SER A 112 -35.67 -3.69 -5.07
C SER A 112 -34.30 -3.02 -5.19
N GLN A 113 -34.14 -1.79 -4.68
CA GLN A 113 -32.85 -1.08 -4.73
C GLN A 113 -31.83 -1.74 -3.80
N ILE A 114 -32.25 -2.09 -2.58
CA ILE A 114 -31.42 -2.80 -1.59
C ILE A 114 -30.95 -4.14 -2.18
N ALA A 115 -31.86 -4.94 -2.72
CA ALA A 115 -31.51 -6.23 -3.31
C ALA A 115 -30.53 -6.10 -4.49
N GLN A 116 -30.66 -5.07 -5.33
CA GLN A 116 -29.74 -4.82 -6.43
C GLN A 116 -28.34 -4.40 -5.95
N LEU A 117 -28.27 -3.54 -4.92
CA LEU A 117 -27.01 -3.13 -4.30
C LEU A 117 -26.32 -4.32 -3.64
N GLU A 118 -27.06 -5.14 -2.88
CA GLU A 118 -26.54 -6.36 -2.26
C GLU A 118 -26.07 -7.38 -3.30
N ALA A 119 -26.81 -7.56 -4.40
CA ALA A 119 -26.39 -8.44 -5.51
C ALA A 119 -25.08 -7.96 -6.17
N THR A 120 -24.86 -6.64 -6.24
CA THR A 120 -23.62 -6.08 -6.77
C THR A 120 -22.47 -6.22 -5.77
N LEU A 121 -22.71 -5.94 -4.48
CA LEU A 121 -21.71 -6.04 -3.41
C LEU A 121 -21.30 -7.49 -3.11
N SER A 122 -22.21 -8.44 -3.29
CA SER A 122 -21.96 -9.87 -3.09
C SER A 122 -21.17 -10.52 -4.23
N SER A 123 -21.07 -9.87 -5.40
CA SER A 123 -20.35 -10.38 -6.55
C SER A 123 -19.11 -9.52 -6.86
N PRO A 124 -17.91 -9.97 -6.46
CA PRO A 124 -16.66 -9.27 -6.79
C PRO A 124 -16.45 -9.08 -8.29
N LEU A 125 -16.95 -10.01 -9.10
CA LEU A 125 -16.83 -9.96 -10.55
C LEU A 125 -17.70 -8.86 -11.17
N SER A 126 -18.95 -8.68 -10.70
CA SER A 126 -19.83 -7.64 -11.23
C SER A 126 -19.27 -6.25 -10.91
N LEU A 127 -18.83 -6.05 -9.66
CA LEU A 127 -18.20 -4.82 -9.22
C LEU A 127 -16.92 -4.53 -10.01
N GLY A 128 -16.03 -5.51 -10.15
CA GLY A 128 -14.80 -5.36 -10.93
C GLY A 128 -15.09 -5.02 -12.40
N THR A 129 -16.11 -5.65 -13.00
CA THR A 129 -16.51 -5.38 -14.38
C THR A 129 -17.04 -3.95 -14.55
N GLN A 130 -17.79 -3.44 -13.58
CA GLN A 130 -18.25 -2.04 -13.60
C GLN A 130 -17.06 -1.07 -13.53
N VAL A 131 -16.13 -1.30 -12.61
CA VAL A 131 -14.96 -0.43 -12.41
C VAL A 131 -14.07 -0.41 -13.64
N ILE A 132 -13.74 -1.58 -14.21
CA ILE A 132 -12.87 -1.62 -15.40
C ILE A 132 -13.54 -0.96 -16.61
N ASN A 133 -14.85 -1.15 -16.80
CA ASN A 133 -15.58 -0.49 -17.88
C ASN A 133 -15.61 1.03 -17.70
N GLN A 134 -15.77 1.52 -16.46
CA GLN A 134 -15.69 2.93 -16.16
C GLN A 134 -14.29 3.49 -16.47
N MET A 135 -13.22 2.81 -16.05
CA MET A 135 -11.85 3.20 -16.36
C MET A 135 -11.59 3.27 -17.87
N ILE A 136 -12.08 2.28 -18.63
CA ILE A 136 -11.98 2.28 -20.10
C ILE A 136 -12.71 3.48 -20.69
N ASN A 137 -13.93 3.76 -20.24
CA ASN A 137 -14.71 4.90 -20.74
C ASN A 137 -14.03 6.24 -20.42
N ASP A 138 -13.51 6.41 -19.21
CA ASP A 138 -12.77 7.62 -18.81
C ASP A 138 -11.56 7.83 -19.73
N GLU A 139 -10.84 6.75 -20.04
CA GLU A 139 -9.68 6.82 -20.92
C GLU A 139 -10.08 7.22 -22.34
N ILE A 140 -11.16 6.65 -22.89
CA ILE A 140 -11.71 7.01 -24.21
C ILE A 140 -12.13 8.47 -24.24
N VAL A 141 -12.77 8.97 -23.17
CA VAL A 141 -13.16 10.37 -23.06
C VAL A 141 -11.93 11.26 -23.10
N GLN A 142 -10.85 10.91 -22.38
CA GLN A 142 -9.61 11.66 -22.40
C GLN A 142 -8.92 11.66 -23.78
N ILE A 143 -8.91 10.52 -24.51
CA ILE A 143 -8.42 10.47 -25.91
C ILE A 143 -9.19 11.52 -26.74
N LYS A 144 -10.52 11.42 -26.74
CA LYS A 144 -11.37 12.23 -27.61
C LYS A 144 -11.38 13.71 -27.20
N ALA A 145 -11.25 14.01 -25.92
CA ALA A 145 -11.12 15.38 -25.42
C ALA A 145 -9.84 16.02 -25.97
N ALA A 146 -8.70 15.33 -25.86
CA ALA A 146 -7.42 15.79 -26.39
C ALA A 146 -7.44 15.96 -27.92
N GLU A 147 -8.03 15.01 -28.66
CA GLU A 147 -8.22 15.11 -30.11
C GLU A 147 -9.05 16.34 -30.53
N ARG A 148 -9.99 16.76 -29.66
CA ARG A 148 -10.85 17.92 -29.89
C ARG A 148 -10.28 19.22 -29.31
N GLY A 149 -9.08 19.20 -28.75
CA GLY A 149 -8.47 20.36 -28.10
C GLY A 149 -9.18 20.82 -26.84
N ILE A 150 -9.94 19.94 -26.19
CA ILE A 150 -10.58 20.21 -24.90
C ILE A 150 -9.54 19.94 -23.81
N THR A 151 -9.08 21.01 -23.16
CA THR A 151 -8.18 20.96 -22.01
C THR A 151 -8.88 21.56 -20.80
N VAL A 152 -8.73 20.93 -19.65
CA VAL A 152 -9.25 21.44 -18.37
C VAL A 152 -8.08 22.04 -17.60
N THR A 153 -8.25 23.27 -17.12
CA THR A 153 -7.26 23.96 -16.30
C THR A 153 -7.58 23.81 -14.80
N ASP A 154 -6.56 23.92 -13.95
CA ASP A 154 -6.74 23.81 -12.49
C ASP A 154 -7.68 24.90 -11.95
N ASP A 155 -7.60 26.12 -12.50
CA ASP A 155 -8.47 27.24 -12.12
C ASP A 155 -9.95 26.96 -12.42
N GLU A 156 -10.26 26.26 -13.52
CA GLU A 156 -11.61 25.84 -13.86
C GLU A 156 -12.13 24.78 -12.88
N VAL A 157 -11.29 23.82 -12.50
CA VAL A 157 -11.64 22.79 -11.51
C VAL A 157 -11.91 23.43 -10.15
N ASP A 158 -11.05 24.35 -9.70
CA ASP A 158 -11.21 25.05 -8.43
C ASP A 158 -12.44 25.96 -8.42
N ALA A 159 -12.79 26.56 -9.55
CA ALA A 159 -14.02 27.34 -9.68
C ALA A 159 -15.26 26.44 -9.56
N SER A 160 -15.30 25.31 -10.29
CA SER A 160 -16.41 24.35 -10.22
C SER A 160 -16.55 23.72 -8.84
N LEU A 161 -15.44 23.35 -8.19
CA LEU A 161 -15.48 22.78 -6.84
C LEU A 161 -16.00 23.78 -5.81
N ARG A 162 -15.57 25.05 -5.88
CA ARG A 162 -16.10 26.10 -5.01
C ARG A 162 -17.59 26.32 -5.24
N GLU A 163 -18.04 26.26 -6.48
CA GLU A 163 -19.46 26.38 -6.82
C GLU A 163 -20.28 25.22 -6.24
N GLU A 164 -19.79 23.98 -6.37
CA GLU A 164 -20.47 22.78 -5.84
C GLU A 164 -20.56 22.79 -4.30
N VAL A 165 -19.48 23.16 -3.62
CA VAL A 165 -19.46 23.32 -2.15
C VAL A 165 -20.35 24.48 -1.70
N ALA A 166 -20.37 25.60 -2.44
CA ALA A 166 -21.23 26.74 -2.13
C ALA A 166 -22.72 26.45 -2.40
N ALA A 167 -23.03 25.59 -3.36
CA ALA A 167 -24.39 25.16 -3.71
C ALA A 167 -25.00 24.16 -2.72
N GLY A 168 -24.20 23.60 -1.80
CA GLY A 168 -24.70 22.83 -0.66
C GLY A 168 -25.45 21.56 -1.03
N GLN A 169 -24.83 20.69 -1.84
CA GLN A 169 -25.14 19.25 -1.83
C GLN A 169 -24.30 18.52 -0.80
#